data_AF-A0A653MV43-F1
#
_entry.id   AF-A0A653MV43-F1
#
_cell.length_a   1.000
_cell.length_b   1.000
_cell.length_c   1.000
_cell.angle_alpha   90.00
_cell.angle_beta   90.00
_cell.angle_gamma   90.00
#
_symmetry.space_group_name_H-M   'P 1'
#
loop_
_entity.id
_entity.type
_entity.pdbx_description
1 polymer ?
#
loop_
_entity_poly.entity_id
_entity_poly.type
_entity_poly.pdbx_seq_one_letter_code
_entity_poly.pdbx_strand_id
1 'polypeptide(L)'
;MNAPLVEVFWRPGCPFCLRLRVALALRGVRATWRNVWDDPEASVFVRTHNQGNETVPTVRIGATVLTNPSAGVVGSLLRRSPGR
;
A
#
# COMPACT_ATOMS: atom_id res chain seq x y z
N MET A 1 0.17 -19.15 -5.80
CA MET A 1 0.90 -18.31 -4.81
C MET A 1 -0.08 -17.26 -4.32
N ASN A 2 -0.42 -17.26 -3.03
CA ASN A 2 -1.40 -16.32 -2.48
C ASN A 2 -0.72 -14.94 -2.36
N ALA A 3 -1.04 -14.01 -3.25
CA ALA A 3 -0.51 -12.66 -3.16
C ALA A 3 -1.00 -12.03 -1.84
N PRO A 4 -0.14 -11.28 -1.12
CA PRO A 4 -0.55 -10.64 0.12
C PRO A 4 -1.78 -9.75 -0.13
N LEU A 5 -2.82 -9.91 0.71
CA LEU A 5 -4.07 -9.15 0.60
C LEU A 5 -3.86 -7.64 0.66
N VAL A 6 -2.76 -7.16 1.28
CA VAL A 6 -2.36 -5.75 1.32
C VAL A 6 -0.89 -5.61 0.96
N GLU A 7 -0.62 -4.80 -0.06
CA GLU A 7 0.73 -4.33 -0.41
C GLU A 7 0.80 -2.81 -0.25
N VAL A 8 1.87 -2.32 0.36
CA VAL A 8 2.15 -0.89 0.51
C VAL A 8 3.47 -0.58 -0.18
N PHE A 9 3.39 0.31 -1.16
CA PHE A 9 4.54 0.83 -1.89
C PHE A 9 5.02 2.11 -1.22
N TRP A 10 6.29 2.14 -0.85
CA TRP A 10 6.87 3.21 -0.04
C TRP A 10 8.30 3.54 -0.50
N ARG A 11 8.87 4.61 0.05
CA ARG A 11 10.29 4.97 -0.12
C ARG A 11 10.91 5.51 1.17
N PRO A 12 12.23 5.40 1.36
CA PRO A 12 12.93 6.03 2.48
C PRO A 12 12.63 7.52 2.61
N GLY A 13 12.54 8.01 3.84
CA GLY A 13 12.26 9.44 4.12
C GLY A 13 10.81 9.88 3.89
N CYS A 14 9.88 8.98 3.55
CA CYS A 14 8.46 9.31 3.37
C CYS A 14 7.72 9.40 4.74
N PRO A 15 7.36 10.60 5.23
CA PRO A 15 6.69 10.74 6.53
C PRO A 15 5.27 10.14 6.52
N PHE A 16 4.56 10.21 5.38
CA PHE A 16 3.23 9.62 5.21
C PHE A 16 3.28 8.09 5.29
N CYS A 17 4.32 7.48 4.72
CA CYS A 17 4.53 6.03 4.74
C CYS A 17 4.80 5.55 6.18
N LEU A 18 5.59 6.30 6.96
CA LEU A 18 5.82 6.01 8.37
C LEU A 18 4.52 6.12 9.19
N ARG A 19 3.74 7.20 9.00
CA ARG A 19 2.44 7.38 9.68
C ARG A 19 1.48 6.25 9.33
N LEU A 20 1.38 5.88 8.06
CA LEU A 20 0.54 4.77 7.61
C LEU A 20 0.99 3.44 8.25
N ARG A 21 2.30 3.18 8.32
CA ARG A 21 2.84 1.96 8.93
C ARG A 21 2.42 1.80 10.38
N VAL A 22 2.61 2.85 11.18
CA VAL A 22 2.20 2.86 12.59
C VAL A 22 0.68 2.68 12.71
N ALA A 23 -0.09 3.42 11.92
CA ALA A 23 -1.55 3.38 11.98
C ALA A 23 -2.16 2.02 11.57
N LEU A 24 -1.53 1.30 10.64
CA LEU A 24 -1.90 -0.06 10.25
C LEU A 24 -1.50 -1.09 11.32
N ALA A 25 -0.31 -0.95 11.89
CA ALA A 25 0.16 -1.82 12.98
C ALA A 25 -0.79 -1.75 14.19
N LEU A 26 -1.19 -0.54 14.61
CA LEU A 26 -2.17 -0.34 15.69
C LEU A 26 -3.56 -0.95 15.40
N ARG A 27 -3.89 -1.16 14.12
CA ARG A 27 -5.14 -1.79 13.68
C ARG A 27 -5.00 -3.30 13.45
N GLY A 28 -3.83 -3.88 13.70
CA GLY A 28 -3.54 -5.30 13.45
C GLY A 28 -3.53 -5.68 11.96
N VAL A 29 -3.38 -4.71 11.05
CA VAL A 29 -3.36 -4.99 9.61
C VAL A 29 -1.96 -5.44 9.20
N ARG A 30 -1.86 -6.67 8.68
CA ARG A 30 -0.64 -7.17 8.05
C ARG A 30 -0.58 -6.68 6.61
N ALA A 31 0.54 -6.09 6.23
CA ALA A 31 0.80 -5.61 4.89
C ALA A 31 2.24 -5.92 4.47
N THR A 32 2.44 -6.17 3.17
CA THR A 32 3.76 -6.31 2.57
C THR A 32 4.26 -4.94 2.15
N TRP A 33 5.47 -4.57 2.55
CA TRP A 33 6.05 -3.26 2.27
C TRP A 33 7.09 -3.38 1.17
N ARG A 34 6.82 -2.84 -0.03
CA ARG A 34 7.76 -2.85 -1.17
C ARG A 34 8.37 -1.46 -1.35
N ASN A 35 9.70 -1.38 -1.27
CA ASN A 35 10.42 -0.12 -1.48
C ASN A 35 10.57 0.14 -2.99
N VAL A 36 9.97 1.21 -3.50
CA VAL A 36 10.02 1.55 -4.93
C VAL A 36 11.43 1.89 -5.43
N TRP A 37 12.36 2.24 -4.53
CA TRP A 37 13.75 2.50 -4.93
C TRP A 37 14.56 1.23 -5.18
N ASP A 38 14.30 0.17 -4.40
CA ASP A 38 15.02 -1.10 -4.53
C ASP A 38 14.34 -2.07 -5.50
N ASP A 39 13.11 -1.75 -5.91
CA ASP A 39 12.22 -2.64 -6.61
C ASP A 39 11.64 -1.97 -7.87
N PRO A 40 12.24 -2.25 -9.04
CA PRO A 40 11.79 -1.68 -10.30
C PRO A 40 10.34 -2.01 -10.64
N GLU A 41 9.84 -3.19 -10.26
CA GLU A 41 8.44 -3.59 -10.49
C GLU A 41 7.49 -2.75 -9.65
N ALA A 42 7.83 -2.52 -8.38
CA ALA A 42 7.09 -1.63 -7.49
C ALA A 42 7.04 -0.20 -8.04
N SER A 43 8.17 0.31 -8.53
CA SER A 43 8.26 1.64 -9.14
C SER A 43 7.37 1.76 -10.38
N VAL A 44 7.40 0.77 -11.29
CA VAL A 44 6.51 0.71 -12.46
C VAL A 44 5.06 0.66 -12.02
N PHE A 45 4.70 -0.21 -11.07
CA PHE A 45 3.34 -0.34 -10.57
C PHE A 45 2.79 0.99 -10.04
N VAL A 46 3.58 1.70 -9.22
CA VAL A 46 3.18 3.00 -8.66
C VAL A 46 2.97 4.01 -9.78
N ARG A 47 3.91 4.11 -10.73
CA ARG A 47 3.77 5.05 -11.86
C ARG A 47 2.52 4.76 -12.70
N THR A 48 2.25 3.50 -13.01
CA THR A 48 1.05 3.11 -13.79
C THR A 48 -0.25 3.56 -13.11
N HIS A 49 -0.32 3.48 -11.79
CA HIS A 49 -1.54 3.84 -11.04
C HIS A 49 -1.62 5.32 -10.64
N ASN A 50 -0.57 6.09 -10.88
CA ASN A 50 -0.47 7.50 -10.48
C ASN A 50 -0.14 8.43 -11.65
N GLN A 51 -0.63 8.10 -12.86
CA GLN A 51 -0.46 8.94 -14.05
C GLN A 51 1.02 9.22 -14.39
N GLY A 52 1.89 8.24 -14.18
CA GLY A 52 3.33 8.35 -14.39
C GLY A 52 4.12 8.85 -13.17
N ASN A 53 3.46 9.29 -12.10
CA ASN A 53 4.13 9.78 -10.89
C ASN A 53 4.50 8.65 -9.93
N GLU A 54 5.65 8.76 -9.26
CA GLU A 54 6.03 7.83 -8.19
C GLU A 54 5.44 8.26 -6.83
N THR A 55 4.11 8.40 -6.78
CA THR A 55 3.40 8.89 -5.58
C THR A 55 3.30 7.80 -4.52
N VAL A 56 3.85 8.07 -3.34
CA VAL A 56 3.81 7.16 -2.18
C VAL A 56 3.22 7.85 -0.94
N PRO A 57 2.56 7.13 -0.03
CA PRO A 57 2.31 5.68 -0.07
C PRO A 57 1.22 5.31 -1.07
N THR A 58 1.46 4.31 -1.91
CA THR A 58 0.40 3.66 -2.72
C THR A 58 0.08 2.31 -2.06
N VAL A 59 -1.20 1.97 -1.95
CA VAL A 59 -1.66 0.73 -1.30
C VAL A 59 -2.50 -0.08 -2.28
N ARG A 60 -2.18 -1.36 -2.43
CA ARG A 60 -2.99 -2.32 -3.15
C ARG A 60 -3.69 -3.25 -2.16
N ILE A 61 -5.00 -3.44 -2.33
CA ILE A 61 -5.83 -4.37 -1.57
C ILE A 61 -6.55 -5.27 -2.58
N GLY A 62 -6.03 -6.46 -2.83
CA GLY A 62 -6.51 -7.33 -3.91
C GLY A 62 -6.48 -6.64 -5.28
N ALA A 63 -7.65 -6.34 -5.84
CA ALA A 63 -7.81 -5.61 -7.11
C ALA A 63 -7.91 -4.09 -6.95
N THR A 64 -8.10 -3.57 -5.73
CA THR A 64 -8.25 -2.14 -5.46
C THR A 64 -6.89 -1.50 -5.22
N VAL A 65 -6.64 -0.33 -5.81
CA VAL A 65 -5.43 0.46 -5.60
C VAL A 65 -5.81 1.85 -5.12
N LEU A 66 -5.10 2.34 -4.10
CA LEU A 66 -5.33 3.62 -3.45
C LEU A 66 -4.04 4.40 -3.32
N THR A 67 -4.11 5.68 -3.65
CA THR A 67 -2.99 6.61 -3.52
C THR A 67 -3.15 7.43 -2.24
N ASN A 68 -2.14 7.38 -1.37
CA ASN A 68 -2.07 8.03 -0.07
C ASN A 68 -3.33 7.85 0.81
N PRO A 69 -3.84 6.61 1.00
CA PRO A 69 -5.04 6.40 1.82
C PRO A 69 -4.76 6.54 3.31
N SER A 70 -5.81 6.83 4.08
CA SER A 70 -5.77 6.69 5.54
C SER A 70 -5.88 5.22 5.95
N ALA A 71 -5.33 4.87 7.12
CA ALA A 71 -5.46 3.51 7.66
C ALA A 71 -6.92 3.09 7.93
N GLY A 72 -7.83 4.05 8.14
CA GLY A 72 -9.26 3.79 8.28
C GLY A 72 -9.90 3.30 6.99
N VAL A 73 -9.51 3.88 5.84
CA VAL A 73 -9.96 3.42 4.51
C VAL A 73 -9.46 2.02 4.22
N VAL A 74 -8.17 1.75 4.48
CA VAL A 74 -7.57 0.43 4.31
C VAL A 74 -8.30 -0.62 5.15
N GLY A 75 -8.53 -0.34 6.43
CA GLY A 75 -9.28 -1.26 7.31
C GLY A 75 -10.73 -1.49 6.88
N SER A 76 -11.39 -0.45 6.37
CA SER A 76 -12.77 -0.55 5.89
C SER A 76 -12.89 -1.43 4.64
N LEU A 77 -11.93 -1.35 3.73
CA LEU A 77 -11.89 -2.19 2.53
C LEU A 77 -11.55 -3.64 2.88
N LEU A 78 -10.64 -3.89 3.83
CA LEU A 78 -10.34 -5.24 4.29
C LEU A 78 -11.56 -5.94 4.92
N ARG A 79 -12.41 -5.19 5.62
CA ARG A 79 -13.69 -5.75 6.13
C ARG A 79 -14.69 -6.08 5.01
N ARG A 80 -14.61 -5.39 3.88
CA ARG A 80 -15.50 -5.59 2.71
C ARG A 80 -14.99 -6.65 1.74
N SER A 81 -13.71 -6.98 1.79
CA SER A 81 -13.10 -8.05 1.00
C SER A 81 -13.02 -9.33 1.85
N PRO A 82 -14.09 -10.15 1.94
CA PRO A 82 -13.93 -11.48 2.50
C PRO A 82 -12.89 -12.22 1.65
N GLY A 83 -11.90 -12.81 2.32
CA GLY A 83 -10.84 -13.58 1.67
C GLY A 83 -11.44 -14.53 0.64
N ARG A 84 -11.07 -14.34 -0.63
CA ARG A 84 -11.30 -15.29 -1.70
C ARG A 84 -10.05 -16.17 -1.82
#